data_AF-A0A1G9JV57-F1
#
_entry.id   AF-A0A1G9JV57-F1
#
_cell.length_a   1.000
_cell.length_b   1.000
_cell.length_c   1.000
_cell.angle_alpha   90.00
_cell.angle_beta   90.00
_cell.angle_gamma   90.00
#
_symmetry.space_group_name_H-M   'P 1'
#
loop_
_entity.id
_entity.type
_entity.pdbx_description
1 polymer ?
#
loop_
_entity_poly.entity_id
_entity_poly.type
_entity_poly.pdbx_seq_one_letter_code
_entity_poly.pdbx_strand_id
1 'polypeptide(L)'
;MKEIKMFMAYASEDEEYKVQLSKHLSALKEEGYISEWTAGEILPGANVMSDLRKRMSRCDIIALLLSADFVGSDDGIELEEMAFALKAKKGTRLVPIKIRACMLSDAYAQFSMLPDQSKPVDDPAWGSRDNAYMNIAEGLKKLALSMRDEDARGVREKIKQTMQSTAAAPSRPVSSSGSSEKSSSNNKTLLISIGVLAALLIGLAGFIFMNNDRLKDDETTIKPEKITKVEPPVDPVSNPGIGENATDAEAYDNAKAQNKVEAFVAYLRKYPEGKYTAEANNFIKKIKNDSIANAANNLIKKHDADWNSTVKSNDLLSYQVYVRSYPEGSHVTEAKEKIEQLKIAESDNQTWQKASEMNTVSAYLRYMKGFSQGLHHDEAIAGIKGLLKKQGWAYYGKLNADKKMNNSRYFNLFDGEKDGNPKVGDLIQVQKGINIRKGPDADNATIESLRKDHIGMITDIKPGVWVKINY
;
A
#
# COMPACT_ATOMS: atom_id res chain seq x y z
N MET A 1 19.83 -9.62 21.55
CA MET A 1 19.27 -8.74 20.48
C MET A 1 17.86 -9.21 20.16
N LYS A 2 16.98 -8.33 19.67
CA LYS A 2 15.61 -8.71 19.31
C LYS A 2 15.65 -9.69 18.13
N GLU A 3 15.05 -10.85 18.33
CA GLU A 3 14.78 -11.81 17.26
C GLU A 3 13.70 -11.27 16.32
N ILE A 4 13.96 -11.27 15.01
CA ILE A 4 13.02 -10.75 14.00
C ILE A 4 12.04 -11.86 13.63
N LYS A 5 10.75 -11.63 13.84
CA LYS A 5 9.71 -12.63 13.55
C LYS A 5 9.26 -12.53 12.11
N MET A 6 9.42 -13.60 11.35
CA MET A 6 9.07 -13.68 9.95
C MET A 6 7.90 -14.63 9.72
N PHE A 7 6.92 -14.19 8.94
CA PHE A 7 5.86 -15.04 8.41
C PHE A 7 6.09 -15.34 6.94
N MET A 8 6.04 -16.60 6.52
CA MET A 8 6.04 -16.98 5.10
C MET A 8 4.62 -17.34 4.66
N ALA A 9 4.08 -16.54 3.74
CA ALA A 9 2.83 -16.82 3.04
C ALA A 9 3.15 -17.48 1.69
N TYR A 10 2.53 -18.61 1.40
CA TYR A 10 2.76 -19.39 0.18
C TYR A 10 1.52 -20.25 -0.10
N ALA A 11 1.35 -20.69 -1.35
CA ALA A 11 0.29 -21.63 -1.72
C ALA A 11 0.70 -23.05 -1.32
N SER A 12 -0.25 -23.94 -1.01
CA SER A 12 0.05 -25.33 -0.67
C SER A 12 0.89 -26.06 -1.72
N GLU A 13 0.71 -25.69 -2.99
CA GLU A 13 1.40 -26.17 -4.18
C GLU A 13 2.90 -25.81 -4.17
N ASP A 14 3.27 -24.77 -3.42
CA ASP A 14 4.64 -24.25 -3.30
C ASP A 14 5.38 -24.72 -2.03
N GLU A 15 4.84 -25.72 -1.34
CA GLU A 15 5.44 -26.29 -0.12
C GLU A 15 6.92 -26.66 -0.32
N GLU A 16 7.28 -27.20 -1.49
CA GLU A 16 8.67 -27.54 -1.82
C GLU A 16 9.58 -26.29 -1.81
N TYR A 17 9.15 -25.18 -2.42
CA TYR A 17 9.93 -23.94 -2.46
C TYR A 17 10.11 -23.36 -1.06
N LYS A 18 9.05 -23.39 -0.25
CA LYS A 18 9.11 -22.97 1.15
C LYS A 18 10.10 -23.83 1.95
N VAL A 19 10.05 -25.15 1.78
CA VAL A 19 10.97 -26.07 2.47
C VAL A 19 12.43 -25.82 2.07
N GLN A 20 12.71 -25.61 0.78
CA GLN A 20 14.08 -25.32 0.33
C GLN A 20 14.57 -23.95 0.81
N LEU A 21 13.72 -22.93 0.79
CA LEU A 21 14.05 -21.62 1.35
C LEU A 21 14.34 -21.72 2.86
N SER A 22 13.49 -22.42 3.62
CA SER A 22 13.68 -22.65 5.06
C SER A 22 15.02 -23.33 5.39
N LYS A 23 15.53 -24.22 4.52
CA LYS A 23 16.88 -24.81 4.66
C LYS A 23 17.99 -23.77 4.46
N HIS A 24 17.88 -22.91 3.45
CA HIS A 24 18.86 -21.84 3.21
C HIS A 24 18.84 -20.77 4.31
N LEU A 25 17.72 -20.65 5.04
CA LEU A 25 17.59 -19.79 6.21
C LEU A 25 18.05 -20.44 7.53
N SER A 26 18.50 -21.70 7.52
CA SER A 26 18.89 -22.44 8.73
C SER A 26 19.93 -21.70 9.57
N ALA A 27 21.03 -21.25 8.97
CA ALA A 27 22.06 -20.48 9.67
C ALA A 27 21.50 -19.19 10.31
N LEU A 28 20.58 -18.50 9.63
CA LEU A 28 19.95 -17.30 10.16
C LEU A 28 19.04 -17.58 11.36
N LYS A 29 18.39 -18.74 11.37
CA LYS A 29 17.58 -19.22 12.49
C LYS A 29 18.45 -19.63 13.68
N GLU A 30 19.53 -20.36 13.43
CA GLU A 30 20.47 -20.82 14.46
C GLU A 30 21.23 -19.66 15.12
N GLU A 31 21.67 -18.67 14.34
CA GLU A 31 22.26 -17.42 14.85
C GLU A 31 21.20 -16.48 15.46
N GLY A 32 19.93 -16.89 15.45
CA GLY A 32 18.81 -16.18 16.04
C GLY A 32 18.49 -14.86 15.36
N TYR A 33 18.88 -14.63 14.09
CA TYR A 33 18.51 -13.44 13.33
C TYR A 33 17.01 -13.37 13.11
N ILE A 34 16.44 -14.49 12.67
CA ILE A 34 15.04 -14.62 12.32
C ILE A 34 14.43 -15.85 13.01
N SER A 35 13.18 -15.74 13.42
CA SER A 35 12.29 -16.91 13.61
C SER A 35 11.31 -16.93 12.46
N GLU A 36 11.06 -18.10 11.88
CA GLU A 36 10.07 -18.27 10.82
C GLU A 36 8.81 -18.95 11.36
N TRP A 37 7.67 -18.62 10.77
CA TRP A 37 6.39 -19.27 11.02
C TRP A 37 5.55 -19.32 9.75
N THR A 38 4.65 -20.30 9.61
CA THR A 38 3.71 -20.45 8.49
C THR A 38 2.28 -20.77 8.91
N ALA A 39 1.32 -20.65 7.98
CA ALA A 39 -0.07 -20.98 8.25
C ALA A 39 -0.27 -22.47 8.65
N GLY A 40 0.58 -23.36 8.13
CA GLY A 40 0.52 -24.80 8.40
C GLY A 40 0.82 -25.21 9.85
N GLU A 41 1.34 -24.29 10.66
CA GLU A 41 1.63 -24.57 12.06
C GLU A 41 0.45 -24.23 13.00
N ILE A 42 -0.66 -23.68 12.47
CA ILE A 42 -1.89 -23.43 13.26
C ILE A 42 -2.44 -24.76 13.81
N LEU A 43 -2.75 -24.77 15.11
CA LEU A 43 -3.19 -25.99 15.80
C LEU A 43 -4.58 -26.44 15.34
N PRO A 44 -4.83 -27.77 15.21
CA PRO A 44 -6.16 -28.30 14.94
C PRO A 44 -7.20 -27.80 15.95
N GLY A 45 -8.38 -27.39 15.45
CA GLY A 45 -9.47 -26.86 16.26
C GLY A 45 -9.40 -25.35 16.55
N ALA A 46 -8.31 -24.67 16.18
CA ALA A 46 -8.22 -23.22 16.22
C ALA A 46 -9.06 -22.57 15.10
N ASN A 47 -9.55 -21.35 15.34
CA ASN A 47 -10.10 -20.53 14.26
C ASN A 47 -8.95 -19.96 13.43
N VAL A 48 -8.68 -20.62 12.30
CA VAL A 48 -7.56 -20.38 11.39
C VAL A 48 -7.38 -18.89 11.11
N MET A 49 -8.43 -18.20 10.66
CA MET A 49 -8.35 -16.80 10.25
C MET A 49 -8.01 -15.85 11.40
N SER A 50 -8.63 -16.06 12.56
CA SER A 50 -8.38 -15.22 13.74
C SER A 50 -6.96 -15.40 14.28
N ASP A 51 -6.45 -16.63 14.27
CA ASP A 51 -5.11 -16.95 14.75
C ASP A 51 -4.04 -16.48 13.78
N LEU A 52 -4.26 -16.68 12.48
CA LEU A 52 -3.40 -16.21 11.41
C LEU A 52 -3.22 -14.69 11.48
N ARG A 53 -4.33 -13.93 11.53
CA ARG A 53 -4.29 -12.48 11.65
C ARG A 53 -3.55 -12.02 12.92
N LYS A 54 -3.81 -12.69 14.06
CA LYS A 54 -3.16 -12.36 15.33
C LYS A 54 -1.65 -12.62 15.28
N ARG A 55 -1.21 -13.74 14.70
CA ARG A 55 0.21 -14.10 14.60
C ARG A 55 0.93 -13.24 13.57
N MET A 56 0.37 -13.05 12.37
CA MET A 56 0.92 -12.16 11.35
C MET A 56 1.11 -10.73 11.88
N SER A 57 0.18 -10.23 12.70
CA SER A 57 0.29 -8.88 13.30
C SER A 57 1.48 -8.71 14.27
N ARG A 58 2.09 -9.81 14.71
CA ARG A 58 3.26 -9.86 15.59
C ARG A 58 4.57 -10.09 14.83
N CYS A 59 4.50 -10.27 13.52
CA CYS A 59 5.68 -10.45 12.68
C CYS A 59 6.27 -9.10 12.30
N ASP A 60 7.59 -9.06 12.32
CA ASP A 60 8.42 -7.96 11.85
C ASP A 60 8.59 -8.03 10.32
N ILE A 61 8.67 -9.25 9.75
CA ILE A 61 8.75 -9.49 8.31
C ILE A 61 7.55 -10.35 7.87
N ILE A 62 6.92 -9.98 6.76
CA ILE A 62 5.96 -10.81 6.05
C ILE A 62 6.54 -11.09 4.66
N ALA A 63 6.90 -12.34 4.39
CA ALA A 63 7.44 -12.80 3.12
C ALA A 63 6.33 -13.45 2.30
N LEU A 64 6.04 -12.91 1.11
CA LEU A 64 5.07 -13.49 0.17
C LEU A 64 5.81 -14.30 -0.88
N LEU A 65 5.64 -15.62 -0.90
CA LEU A 65 6.22 -16.49 -1.92
C LEU A 65 5.30 -16.50 -3.14
N LEU A 66 5.65 -15.66 -4.12
CA LEU A 66 4.84 -15.37 -5.28
C LEU A 66 5.00 -16.42 -6.38
N SER A 67 3.87 -16.96 -6.80
CA SER A 67 3.70 -17.94 -7.85
C SER A 67 2.31 -17.78 -8.48
N ALA A 68 2.05 -18.47 -9.60
CA ALA A 68 0.72 -18.47 -10.21
C ALA A 68 -0.36 -19.05 -9.28
N ASP A 69 -0.03 -20.09 -8.50
CA ASP A 69 -0.95 -20.71 -7.55
C ASP A 69 -1.19 -19.82 -6.32
N PHE A 70 -0.19 -19.06 -5.88
CA PHE A 70 -0.37 -18.08 -4.80
C PHE A 70 -1.30 -16.94 -5.23
N VAL A 71 -1.03 -16.31 -6.38
CA VAL A 71 -1.86 -15.17 -6.83
C VAL A 71 -3.25 -15.61 -7.34
N GLY A 72 -3.41 -16.89 -7.69
CA GLY A 72 -4.63 -17.45 -8.26
C GLY A 72 -5.52 -18.20 -7.28
N SER A 73 -5.07 -18.51 -6.06
CA SER A 73 -5.84 -19.25 -5.05
C SER A 73 -6.55 -18.32 -4.06
N ASP A 74 -7.71 -18.74 -3.56
CA ASP A 74 -8.46 -17.98 -2.55
C ASP A 74 -7.64 -17.76 -1.27
N ASP A 75 -6.91 -18.79 -0.81
CA ASP A 75 -6.05 -18.70 0.37
C ASP A 75 -4.87 -17.73 0.15
N GLY A 76 -4.27 -17.73 -1.04
CA GLY A 76 -3.17 -16.83 -1.38
C GLY A 76 -3.61 -15.37 -1.48
N ILE A 77 -4.78 -15.10 -2.08
CA ILE A 77 -5.38 -13.77 -2.11
C ILE A 77 -5.68 -13.26 -0.69
N GLU A 78 -6.25 -14.10 0.18
CA GLU A 78 -6.57 -13.70 1.56
C GLU A 78 -5.29 -13.41 2.36
N LEU A 79 -4.24 -14.22 2.19
CA LEU A 79 -2.92 -13.98 2.80
C LEU A 79 -2.29 -12.68 2.29
N GLU A 80 -2.39 -12.40 0.99
CA GLU A 80 -1.92 -11.18 0.35
C GLU A 80 -2.62 -9.94 0.94
N GLU A 81 -3.96 -9.93 0.95
CA GLU A 81 -4.75 -8.82 1.52
C GLU A 81 -4.39 -8.55 2.98
N MET A 82 -4.24 -9.60 3.79
CA MET A 82 -3.79 -9.46 5.18
C MET A 82 -2.39 -8.87 5.29
N ALA A 83 -1.47 -9.29 4.43
CA ALA A 83 -0.11 -8.79 4.41
C ALA A 83 -0.04 -7.30 4.01
N PHE A 84 -0.79 -6.90 2.99
CA PHE A 84 -0.91 -5.50 2.57
C PHE A 84 -1.55 -4.63 3.66
N ALA A 85 -2.58 -5.12 4.35
CA ALA A 85 -3.20 -4.39 5.46
C ALA A 85 -2.21 -4.20 6.64
N LEU A 86 -1.36 -5.19 6.92
CA LEU A 86 -0.38 -5.13 8.00
C LEU A 86 0.85 -4.26 7.67
N LYS A 87 1.17 -4.04 6.39
CA LYS A 87 2.24 -3.11 5.97
C LYS A 87 2.05 -1.70 6.53
N ALA A 88 0.81 -1.25 6.69
CA ALA A 88 0.50 0.08 7.24
C ALA A 88 0.94 0.24 8.71
N LYS A 89 1.27 -0.87 9.40
CA LYS A 89 1.74 -0.85 10.78
C LYS A 89 3.23 -0.49 10.85
N LYS A 90 3.58 0.47 11.72
CA LYS A 90 4.97 0.87 11.98
C LYS A 90 5.81 -0.34 12.41
N GLY A 91 6.89 -0.63 11.66
CA GLY A 91 7.88 -1.66 11.99
C GLY A 91 7.70 -3.01 11.29
N THR A 92 6.60 -3.23 10.55
CA THR A 92 6.43 -4.44 9.73
C THR A 92 6.92 -4.20 8.30
N ARG A 93 7.69 -5.14 7.75
CA ARG A 93 8.21 -5.10 6.38
C ARG A 93 7.58 -6.21 5.54
N LEU A 94 6.93 -5.82 4.45
CA LEU A 94 6.41 -6.75 3.44
C LEU A 94 7.49 -6.99 2.39
N VAL A 95 7.84 -8.25 2.16
CA VAL A 95 8.91 -8.68 1.25
C VAL A 95 8.33 -9.66 0.24
N PRO A 96 8.08 -9.24 -1.01
CA PRO A 96 7.65 -10.16 -2.04
C PRO A 96 8.86 -10.97 -2.56
N ILE A 97 8.69 -12.29 -2.62
CA ILE A 97 9.70 -13.27 -3.04
C ILE A 97 9.16 -14.04 -4.24
N LYS A 98 9.67 -13.78 -5.44
CA LYS A 98 9.24 -14.46 -6.66
C LYS A 98 9.87 -15.85 -6.74
N ILE A 99 9.10 -16.88 -6.42
CA ILE A 99 9.56 -18.28 -6.47
C ILE A 99 9.30 -18.92 -7.83
N ARG A 100 8.20 -18.57 -8.50
CA ARG A 100 7.87 -19.04 -9.86
C ARG A 100 7.49 -17.88 -10.77
N ALA A 101 7.61 -18.11 -12.09
CA ALA A 101 7.17 -17.14 -13.08
C ALA A 101 5.65 -16.93 -12.95
N CYS A 102 5.23 -15.68 -12.71
CA CYS A 102 3.84 -15.28 -12.60
C CYS A 102 3.69 -13.80 -12.97
N MET A 103 2.50 -13.44 -13.43
CA MET A 103 2.10 -12.05 -13.63
C MET A 103 1.68 -11.47 -12.27
N LEU A 104 2.25 -10.32 -11.91
CA LEU A 104 1.94 -9.63 -10.66
C LEU A 104 1.18 -8.35 -10.96
N SER A 105 0.33 -7.93 -10.03
CA SER A 105 -0.37 -6.65 -10.12
C SER A 105 0.58 -5.48 -9.88
N ASP A 106 0.17 -4.27 -10.31
CA ASP A 106 0.93 -3.03 -10.08
C ASP A 106 1.14 -2.72 -8.58
N ALA A 107 0.38 -3.36 -7.68
CA ALA A 107 0.55 -3.20 -6.23
C ALA A 107 1.97 -3.55 -5.77
N TYR A 108 2.66 -4.43 -6.50
CA TYR A 108 4.03 -4.88 -6.22
C TYR A 108 5.11 -3.91 -6.71
N ALA A 109 4.79 -2.97 -7.61
CA ALA A 109 5.78 -2.07 -8.23
C ALA A 109 6.51 -1.16 -7.22
N GLN A 110 5.90 -0.91 -6.06
CA GLN A 110 6.46 -0.11 -4.98
C GLN A 110 7.43 -0.89 -4.05
N PHE A 111 7.65 -2.19 -4.29
CA PHE A 111 8.50 -3.03 -3.44
C PHE A 111 9.75 -3.49 -4.18
N SER A 112 10.86 -3.51 -3.45
CA SER A 112 12.01 -4.32 -3.85
C SER A 112 11.66 -5.79 -3.63
N MET A 113 11.83 -6.60 -4.68
CA MET A 113 11.54 -8.03 -4.68
C MET A 113 12.81 -8.84 -4.49
N LEU A 114 12.66 -10.01 -3.88
CA LEU A 114 13.66 -11.07 -3.89
C LEU A 114 13.20 -12.22 -4.82
N PRO A 115 14.11 -13.04 -5.37
CA PRO A 115 15.52 -12.73 -5.56
C PRO A 115 15.73 -11.39 -6.32
N ASP A 116 16.93 -10.84 -6.20
CA ASP A 116 17.31 -9.63 -6.94
C ASP A 116 17.07 -9.80 -8.45
N GLN A 117 16.82 -8.71 -9.17
CA GLN A 117 16.47 -8.69 -10.60
C GLN A 117 15.06 -9.22 -10.94
N SER A 118 14.23 -9.52 -9.94
CA SER A 118 12.84 -9.98 -10.13
C SER A 118 12.72 -11.26 -10.98
N LYS A 119 13.78 -12.07 -11.02
CA LYS A 119 13.81 -13.39 -11.66
C LYS A 119 13.29 -14.44 -10.68
N PRO A 120 12.44 -15.37 -11.13
CA PRO A 120 11.97 -16.46 -10.27
C PRO A 120 13.12 -17.39 -9.86
N VAL A 121 12.93 -18.17 -8.80
CA VAL A 121 13.91 -19.15 -8.31
C VAL A 121 14.31 -20.18 -9.37
N ASP A 122 13.37 -20.52 -10.26
CA ASP A 122 13.60 -21.46 -11.37
C ASP A 122 14.24 -20.86 -12.62
N ASP A 123 14.57 -19.56 -12.60
CA ASP A 123 15.16 -18.92 -13.77
C ASP A 123 16.53 -19.55 -14.10
N PRO A 124 16.75 -20.03 -15.34
CA PRO A 124 18.03 -20.63 -15.75
C PRO A 124 19.23 -19.71 -15.55
N ALA A 125 19.04 -18.38 -15.53
CA ALA A 125 20.10 -17.40 -15.32
C ALA A 125 20.77 -17.50 -13.94
N TRP A 126 20.14 -18.16 -12.96
CA TRP A 126 20.76 -18.44 -11.65
C TRP A 126 21.82 -19.54 -11.71
N GLY A 127 21.82 -20.38 -12.76
CA GLY A 127 22.66 -21.57 -12.87
C GLY A 127 22.21 -22.74 -11.97
N SER A 128 21.67 -22.45 -10.79
CA SER A 128 21.02 -23.42 -9.90
C SER A 128 19.97 -22.74 -9.01
N ARG A 129 18.98 -23.52 -8.52
CA ARG A 129 18.00 -23.02 -7.53
C ARG A 129 18.67 -22.56 -6.23
N ASP A 130 19.75 -23.23 -5.82
CA ASP A 130 20.48 -22.89 -4.59
C ASP A 130 21.08 -21.48 -4.65
N ASN A 131 21.55 -21.03 -5.81
CA ASN A 131 22.04 -19.66 -5.98
C ASN A 131 20.91 -18.63 -5.81
N ALA A 132 19.71 -18.92 -6.31
CA ALA A 132 18.55 -18.07 -6.11
C ALA A 132 18.12 -18.02 -4.63
N TYR A 133 18.07 -19.17 -3.95
CA TYR A 133 17.76 -19.22 -2.52
C TYR A 133 18.82 -18.53 -1.66
N MET A 134 20.11 -18.65 -2.01
CA MET A 134 21.20 -17.94 -1.34
C MET A 134 21.03 -16.42 -1.48
N ASN A 135 20.69 -15.93 -2.68
CA ASN A 135 20.39 -14.51 -2.89
C ASN A 135 19.21 -14.03 -2.02
N ILE A 136 18.13 -14.82 -1.94
CA ILE A 136 16.99 -14.53 -1.05
C ILE A 136 17.46 -14.47 0.42
N ALA A 137 18.24 -15.45 0.87
CA ALA A 137 18.73 -15.53 2.25
C ALA A 137 19.64 -14.34 2.61
N GLU A 138 20.52 -13.92 1.71
CA GLU A 138 21.35 -12.72 1.89
C GLU A 138 20.51 -11.45 1.98
N GLY A 139 19.49 -11.31 1.12
CA GLY A 139 18.55 -10.20 1.15
C GLY A 139 17.80 -10.11 2.48
N LEU A 140 17.28 -11.25 2.95
CA LEU A 140 16.59 -11.34 4.24
C LEU A 140 17.53 -11.09 5.42
N LYS A 141 18.79 -11.53 5.35
CA LYS A 141 19.82 -11.22 6.36
C LYS A 141 20.07 -9.72 6.46
N LYS A 142 20.30 -9.05 5.33
CA LYS A 142 20.52 -7.60 5.26
C LYS A 142 19.32 -6.85 5.85
N LEU A 143 18.11 -7.25 5.49
CA LEU A 143 16.88 -6.67 6.05
C LEU A 143 16.80 -6.86 7.56
N ALA A 144 16.97 -8.08 8.07
CA ALA A 144 16.89 -8.38 9.50
C ALA A 144 17.92 -7.59 10.33
N LEU A 145 19.16 -7.44 9.81
CA LEU A 145 20.19 -6.60 10.44
C LEU A 145 19.79 -5.12 10.48
N SER A 146 19.28 -4.57 9.37
CA SER A 146 18.85 -3.17 9.32
C SER A 146 17.75 -2.87 10.34
N MET A 147 16.79 -3.79 10.52
CA MET A 147 15.70 -3.65 11.48
C MET A 147 16.20 -3.70 12.93
N ARG A 148 17.20 -4.55 13.22
CA ARG A 148 17.85 -4.61 14.55
C ARG A 148 18.57 -3.31 14.88
N ASP A 149 19.24 -2.70 13.91
CA ASP A 149 19.96 -1.45 14.09
C ASP A 149 19.02 -0.25 14.27
N GLU A 150 17.89 -0.23 13.57
CA GLU A 150 16.81 0.75 13.79
C GLU A 150 16.27 0.68 15.23
N ASP A 151 15.99 -0.54 15.73
CA ASP A 151 15.53 -0.75 17.10
C ASP A 151 16.60 -0.33 18.13
N ALA A 152 17.88 -0.66 17.90
CA ALA A 152 18.98 -0.26 18.77
C ALA A 152 19.17 1.26 18.83
N ARG A 153 19.05 1.97 17.69
CA ARG A 153 19.10 3.44 17.63
C ARG A 153 17.91 4.08 18.36
N GLY A 154 16.71 3.55 18.19
CA GLY A 154 15.50 4.02 18.89
C GLY A 154 15.62 3.90 20.42
N VAL A 155 16.23 2.83 20.91
CA VAL A 155 16.51 2.65 22.35
C VAL A 155 17.57 3.64 22.83
N ARG A 156 18.67 3.85 22.08
CA ARG A 156 19.72 4.81 22.44
C ARG A 156 19.18 6.25 22.55
N GLU A 157 18.34 6.68 21.62
CA GLU A 157 17.75 8.03 21.67
C GLU A 157 16.75 8.19 22.82
N LYS A 158 15.93 7.16 23.12
CA LYS A 158 15.07 7.19 24.32
C LYS A 158 15.87 7.27 25.61
N ILE A 159 16.99 6.55 25.70
CA ILE A 159 17.91 6.62 26.86
C ILE A 159 18.50 8.03 26.97
N LYS A 160 18.97 8.61 25.86
CA LYS A 160 19.52 9.97 25.83
C LYS A 160 18.50 11.03 26.24
N GLN A 161 17.26 10.93 25.76
CA GLN A 161 16.16 11.83 26.13
C GLN A 161 15.76 11.67 27.61
N THR A 162 15.75 10.44 28.13
CA THR A 162 15.45 10.18 29.54
C THR A 162 16.57 10.72 30.44
N MET A 163 17.83 10.57 30.06
CA MET A 163 18.99 11.11 30.78
C MET A 163 18.99 12.66 30.77
N GLN A 164 18.60 13.29 29.65
CA GLN A 164 18.48 14.75 29.56
C GLN A 164 17.30 15.29 30.37
N SER A 165 16.17 14.58 30.42
CA SER A 165 14.99 14.93 31.24
C SER A 165 15.28 14.82 32.74
N THR A 166 16.05 13.80 33.16
CA THR A 166 16.39 13.60 34.59
C THR A 166 17.40 14.63 35.10
N ALA A 167 18.22 15.21 34.22
CA ALA A 167 19.18 16.27 34.56
C ALA A 167 18.53 17.66 34.77
N ALA A 168 17.24 17.84 34.44
CA ALA A 168 16.53 19.12 34.50
C ALA A 168 15.61 19.27 35.74
N ALA A 169 15.56 18.30 36.65
CA ALA A 169 14.78 18.43 37.88
C ALA A 169 15.54 19.29 38.92
N PRO A 170 14.99 20.42 39.40
CA PRO A 170 15.64 21.21 40.43
C PRO A 170 15.63 20.45 41.76
N SER A 171 16.81 20.30 42.37
CA SER A 171 16.99 19.83 43.73
C SER A 171 16.27 20.78 44.70
N ARG A 172 15.17 20.31 45.31
CA ARG A 172 14.60 20.98 46.48
C ARG A 172 15.58 20.86 47.65
N PRO A 173 15.88 21.94 48.40
CA PRO A 173 16.73 21.85 49.55
C PRO A 173 16.03 21.09 50.68
N VAL A 174 16.77 20.17 51.27
CA VAL A 174 16.45 19.48 52.51
C VAL A 174 16.41 20.53 53.62
N SER A 175 15.27 20.68 54.30
CA SER A 175 15.18 21.39 55.57
C SER A 175 15.04 20.39 56.71
N SER A 176 15.87 20.58 57.71
CA SER A 176 16.04 19.80 58.92
C SER A 176 15.28 20.41 60.10
N SER A 177 14.48 19.59 60.77
CA SER A 177 14.07 19.67 62.19
C SER A 177 13.02 18.57 62.38
N GLY A 178 13.02 17.64 63.33
CA GLY A 178 13.64 17.55 64.64
C GLY A 178 12.64 16.79 65.52
N SER A 179 13.11 15.74 66.19
CA SER A 179 12.55 15.02 67.36
C SER A 179 11.26 14.16 67.29
N SER A 180 11.52 12.86 67.52
CA SER A 180 10.90 11.90 68.47
C SER A 180 9.52 11.27 68.22
N GLU A 181 9.58 10.01 67.77
CA GLU A 181 8.99 8.78 68.35
C GLU A 181 7.54 8.78 68.90
N LYS A 182 6.63 8.05 68.22
CA LYS A 182 6.24 6.65 68.60
C LYS A 182 5.17 6.06 67.65
N SER A 183 5.45 4.83 67.22
CA SER A 183 4.53 3.70 66.99
C SER A 183 3.37 3.83 65.97
N SER A 184 3.46 3.11 64.83
CA SER A 184 2.70 1.86 64.61
C SER A 184 2.61 1.47 63.12
N SER A 185 3.19 0.30 62.80
CA SER A 185 2.69 -0.72 61.88
C SER A 185 2.50 -0.42 60.37
N ASN A 186 3.50 -0.90 59.61
CA ASN A 186 3.42 -1.78 58.44
C ASN A 186 2.94 -1.24 57.08
N ASN A 187 3.92 -0.88 56.23
CA ASN A 187 3.89 -1.19 54.80
C ASN A 187 5.28 -1.64 54.33
N LYS A 188 5.37 -2.85 53.77
CA LYS A 188 6.62 -3.49 53.33
C LYS A 188 7.03 -2.98 51.94
N THR A 189 8.20 -2.36 51.91
CA THR A 189 9.04 -2.03 50.74
C THR A 189 9.64 -3.30 50.14
N LEU A 190 9.65 -3.44 48.81
CA LEU A 190 10.53 -4.39 48.10
C LEU A 190 11.55 -3.61 47.27
N LEU A 191 12.81 -3.89 47.58
CA LEU A 191 14.04 -3.37 46.99
C LEU A 191 14.23 -3.88 45.55
N ILE A 192 14.55 -2.99 44.61
CA ILE A 192 15.23 -3.38 43.35
C ILE A 192 16.70 -3.00 43.52
N SER A 193 17.51 -4.04 43.64
CA SER A 193 18.96 -4.02 43.83
C SER A 193 19.70 -3.43 42.63
N ILE A 194 20.65 -2.58 42.96
CA ILE A 194 21.73 -2.05 42.11
C ILE A 194 22.73 -3.18 41.81
N GLY A 195 23.04 -3.38 40.53
CA GLY A 195 24.07 -4.29 40.00
C GLY A 195 23.71 -4.56 38.54
N VAL A 196 24.42 -4.07 37.53
CA VAL A 196 25.86 -4.18 37.29
C VAL A 196 26.31 -2.95 36.48
N LEU A 197 27.16 -2.13 37.08
CA LEU A 197 27.95 -1.09 36.41
C LEU A 197 29.43 -1.36 36.72
N ALA A 198 29.97 -2.44 36.15
CA ALA A 198 31.40 -2.76 36.22
C ALA A 198 31.75 -3.89 35.23
N ALA A 199 31.78 -3.59 33.93
CA ALA A 199 32.58 -4.31 32.94
C ALA A 199 32.60 -3.49 31.64
N LEU A 200 33.75 -3.42 30.97
CA LEU A 200 34.04 -2.69 29.72
C LEU A 200 34.49 -1.24 29.85
N LEU A 201 35.42 -1.00 30.79
CA LEU A 201 36.54 -0.09 30.54
C LEU A 201 37.82 -0.93 30.57
N ILE A 202 38.44 -1.11 29.40
CA ILE A 202 39.89 -1.25 29.10
C ILE A 202 40.01 -1.96 27.74
N GLY A 203 40.70 -1.30 26.80
CA GLY A 203 40.89 -1.69 25.39
C GLY A 203 40.65 -0.48 24.48
N LEU A 204 41.24 0.68 24.79
CA LEU A 204 42.39 1.24 24.05
C LEU A 204 42.21 1.18 22.52
N ALA A 205 41.90 2.31 21.90
CA ALA A 205 42.91 3.29 21.46
C ALA A 205 43.89 2.66 20.46
N GLY A 206 43.55 2.77 19.18
CA GLY A 206 44.44 2.37 18.11
C GLY A 206 43.76 2.25 16.76
N PHE A 207 43.04 3.28 16.28
CA PHE A 207 42.94 3.57 14.84
C PHE A 207 42.15 4.87 14.59
N ILE A 208 42.73 6.01 14.95
CA ILE A 208 42.44 7.27 14.29
C ILE A 208 43.77 7.69 13.67
N PHE A 209 43.72 8.16 12.42
CA PHE A 209 44.82 8.66 11.59
C PHE A 209 45.51 7.63 10.67
N MET A 210 44.92 7.37 9.50
CA MET A 210 45.64 7.42 8.22
C MET A 210 44.67 7.52 7.03
N ASN A 211 45.00 8.47 6.16
CA ASN A 211 44.63 8.63 4.75
C ASN A 211 43.22 9.11 4.36
N ASN A 212 43.16 10.44 4.31
CA ASN A 212 42.57 11.19 3.20
C ASN A 212 43.48 11.07 1.97
N ASP A 213 43.08 10.31 0.95
CA ASP A 213 43.21 10.69 -0.48
C ASP A 213 42.63 9.62 -1.42
N ARG A 214 41.77 10.11 -2.34
CA ARG A 214 41.55 9.69 -3.74
C ARG A 214 41.10 8.25 -4.10
N LEU A 215 39.83 8.22 -4.53
CA LEU A 215 39.31 7.87 -5.88
C LEU A 215 39.48 6.44 -6.48
N LYS A 216 38.37 6.00 -7.09
CA LYS A 216 38.14 4.96 -8.14
C LYS A 216 37.79 3.55 -7.63
N ASP A 217 36.78 2.84 -8.11
CA ASP A 217 35.84 2.97 -9.24
C ASP A 217 34.54 2.19 -8.95
N ASP A 218 33.53 2.47 -9.79
CA ASP A 218 32.32 1.68 -10.12
C ASP A 218 31.00 2.04 -9.42
N GLU A 219 30.48 3.19 -9.82
CA GLU A 219 29.04 3.49 -9.77
C GLU A 219 28.58 3.69 -11.22
N THR A 220 27.79 2.74 -11.73
CA THR A 220 27.09 2.83 -13.01
C THR A 220 25.90 3.77 -12.86
N THR A 221 26.20 5.07 -12.83
CA THR A 221 25.22 6.14 -12.88
C THR A 221 24.92 6.48 -14.34
N ILE A 222 23.70 6.16 -14.80
CA ILE A 222 23.14 6.76 -16.01
C ILE A 222 22.96 8.26 -15.71
N LYS A 223 23.78 9.09 -16.34
CA LYS A 223 23.80 10.55 -16.18
C LYS A 223 22.49 11.17 -16.69
N PRO A 224 21.96 12.22 -16.04
CA PRO A 224 21.00 13.11 -16.68
C PRO A 224 21.71 13.77 -17.87
N GLU A 225 21.14 13.56 -19.05
CA GLU A 225 21.60 14.18 -20.28
C GLU A 225 21.58 15.70 -20.09
N LYS A 226 22.78 16.28 -20.16
CA LYS A 226 23.02 17.71 -20.15
C LYS A 226 22.19 18.29 -21.30
N ILE A 227 21.30 19.25 -21.01
CA ILE A 227 20.73 20.11 -22.04
C ILE A 227 21.91 20.93 -22.59
N THR A 228 22.59 20.34 -23.55
CA THR A 228 23.54 21.01 -24.43
C THR A 228 22.74 22.10 -25.12
N LYS A 229 23.22 23.35 -25.06
CA LYS A 229 22.82 24.37 -26.02
C LYS A 229 22.85 23.70 -27.39
N VAL A 230 21.69 23.60 -28.03
CA VAL A 230 21.60 23.22 -29.43
C VAL A 230 22.22 24.38 -30.20
N GLU A 231 23.53 24.34 -30.39
CA GLU A 231 24.13 25.00 -31.55
C GLU A 231 23.62 24.25 -32.78
N PRO A 232 23.00 24.94 -33.75
CA PRO A 232 22.48 24.29 -34.93
C PRO A 232 23.62 23.64 -35.72
N PRO A 233 23.35 22.55 -36.46
CA PRO A 233 24.36 21.89 -37.27
C PRO A 233 24.91 22.91 -38.27
N VAL A 234 26.22 23.13 -38.24
CA VAL A 234 26.92 23.86 -39.30
C VAL A 234 27.12 22.87 -40.45
N ASP A 235 26.06 22.64 -41.22
CA ASP A 235 26.21 22.03 -42.54
C ASP A 235 27.02 22.98 -43.44
N PRO A 236 27.89 22.46 -44.33
CA PRO A 236 28.62 23.27 -45.30
C PRO A 236 27.62 23.84 -46.32
N VAL A 237 27.27 25.09 -46.06
CA VAL A 237 26.50 26.08 -46.85
C VAL A 237 26.37 25.75 -48.34
N SER A 238 25.17 25.32 -48.76
CA SER A 238 24.60 25.82 -50.01
C SER A 238 24.17 27.27 -49.75
N ASN A 239 24.78 28.21 -50.47
CA ASN A 239 24.58 29.65 -50.30
C ASN A 239 23.09 30.00 -50.54
N PRO A 240 22.34 30.50 -49.54
CA PRO A 240 20.97 30.92 -49.77
C PRO A 240 20.98 32.28 -50.47
N GLY A 241 21.18 32.27 -51.78
CA GLY A 241 20.68 33.29 -52.72
C GLY A 241 21.15 34.74 -52.55
N ILE A 242 22.19 35.04 -51.76
CA ILE A 242 22.78 36.38 -51.76
C ILE A 242 23.73 36.45 -52.95
N GLY A 243 23.32 37.13 -54.03
CA GLY A 243 24.15 37.34 -55.21
C GLY A 243 25.52 37.93 -54.83
N GLU A 244 26.58 37.49 -55.50
CA GLU A 244 27.97 37.88 -55.16
C GLU A 244 28.12 39.40 -55.05
N ASN A 245 27.46 40.15 -55.94
CA ASN A 245 27.51 41.62 -56.01
C ASN A 245 26.34 42.35 -55.32
N ALA A 246 25.45 41.65 -54.60
CA ALA A 246 24.34 42.30 -53.90
C ALA A 246 24.86 43.33 -52.90
N THR A 247 24.23 44.49 -52.80
CA THR A 247 24.52 45.54 -51.80
C THR A 247 23.98 45.16 -50.41
N ASP A 248 24.39 45.86 -49.35
CA ASP A 248 23.90 45.68 -47.97
C ASP A 248 22.36 45.73 -47.90
N ALA A 249 21.75 46.70 -48.61
CA ALA A 249 20.29 46.84 -48.67
C ALA A 249 19.61 45.68 -49.42
N GLU A 250 20.13 45.30 -50.59
CA GLU A 250 19.56 44.21 -51.40
C GLU A 250 19.67 42.85 -50.69
N ALA A 251 20.78 42.61 -49.99
CA ALA A 251 20.98 41.39 -49.21
C ALA A 251 20.04 41.32 -48.00
N TYR A 252 19.79 42.46 -47.34
CA TYR A 252 18.82 42.54 -46.24
C TYR A 252 17.38 42.38 -46.72
N ASP A 253 17.00 43.01 -47.84
CA ASP A 253 15.64 42.88 -48.40
C ASP A 253 15.37 41.46 -48.90
N ASN A 254 16.38 40.78 -49.45
CA ASN A 254 16.29 39.35 -49.77
C ASN A 254 16.07 38.50 -48.50
N ALA A 255 16.82 38.78 -47.42
CA ALA A 255 16.62 38.09 -46.14
C ALA A 255 15.21 38.31 -45.55
N LYS A 256 14.67 39.54 -45.64
CA LYS A 256 13.27 39.83 -45.28
C LYS A 256 12.27 39.07 -46.14
N ALA A 257 12.47 39.04 -47.46
CA ALA A 257 11.57 38.34 -48.38
C ALA A 257 11.48 36.84 -48.07
N GLN A 258 12.60 36.25 -47.63
CA GLN A 258 12.62 34.85 -47.19
C GLN A 258 12.03 34.62 -45.80
N ASN A 259 12.08 35.61 -44.90
CA ASN A 259 11.57 35.58 -43.53
C ASN A 259 11.99 34.32 -42.74
N LYS A 260 13.26 33.93 -42.87
CA LYS A 260 13.86 32.74 -42.25
C LYS A 260 15.11 33.12 -41.47
N VAL A 261 15.35 32.44 -40.35
CA VAL A 261 16.54 32.69 -39.51
C VAL A 261 17.81 32.49 -40.32
N GLU A 262 17.85 31.47 -41.17
CA GLU A 262 19.00 31.12 -42.00
C GLU A 262 19.35 32.23 -43.00
N ALA A 263 18.35 32.90 -43.56
CA ALA A 263 18.52 34.00 -44.51
C ALA A 263 19.07 35.26 -43.82
N PHE A 264 18.57 35.60 -42.63
CA PHE A 264 19.11 36.70 -41.83
C PHE A 264 20.52 36.40 -41.28
N VAL A 265 20.82 35.14 -40.94
CA VAL A 265 22.18 34.72 -40.54
C VAL A 265 23.15 34.80 -41.71
N ALA A 266 22.73 34.44 -42.92
CA ALA A 266 23.55 34.61 -44.13
C ALA A 266 23.82 36.10 -44.44
N TYR A 267 22.81 36.97 -44.26
CA TYR A 267 22.97 38.42 -44.36
C TYR A 267 24.01 38.95 -43.35
N LEU A 268 23.85 38.63 -42.06
CA LEU A 268 24.76 39.07 -40.99
C LEU A 268 26.19 38.56 -41.19
N ARG A 269 26.38 37.41 -41.84
CA ARG A 269 27.70 36.88 -42.18
C ARG A 269 28.37 37.69 -43.29
N LYS A 270 27.62 38.16 -44.30
CA LYS A 270 28.14 38.97 -45.40
C LYS A 270 28.34 40.44 -45.01
N TYR A 271 27.49 40.98 -44.13
CA TYR A 271 27.53 42.37 -43.66
C TYR A 271 27.46 42.45 -42.12
N PRO A 272 28.54 42.07 -41.40
CA PRO A 272 28.54 42.04 -39.94
C PRO A 272 28.43 43.41 -39.27
N GLU A 273 28.84 44.48 -39.97
CA GLU A 273 28.69 45.89 -39.55
C GLU A 273 27.72 46.67 -40.47
N GLY A 274 26.90 45.95 -41.25
CA GLY A 274 25.91 46.54 -42.14
C GLY A 274 24.88 47.39 -41.41
N LYS A 275 24.26 48.34 -42.15
CA LYS A 275 23.29 49.29 -41.60
C LYS A 275 22.08 48.60 -40.95
N TYR A 276 21.73 47.40 -41.42
CA TYR A 276 20.53 46.67 -41.00
C TYR A 276 20.81 45.52 -40.03
N THR A 277 22.02 45.40 -39.51
CA THR A 277 22.44 44.34 -38.57
C THR A 277 21.58 44.28 -37.30
N ALA A 278 21.25 45.44 -36.71
CA ALA A 278 20.41 45.51 -35.51
C ALA A 278 18.98 45.02 -35.79
N GLU A 279 18.41 45.44 -36.92
CA GLU A 279 17.07 45.02 -37.33
C GLU A 279 17.02 43.52 -37.68
N ALA A 280 18.01 43.02 -38.42
CA ALA A 280 18.13 41.60 -38.76
C ALA A 280 18.21 40.71 -37.50
N ASN A 281 18.97 41.13 -36.48
CA ASN A 281 19.01 40.43 -35.19
C ASN A 281 17.66 40.45 -34.46
N ASN A 282 16.90 41.55 -34.55
CA ASN A 282 15.55 41.62 -33.98
C ASN A 282 14.56 40.70 -34.72
N PHE A 283 14.65 40.60 -36.04
CA PHE A 283 13.86 39.63 -36.83
C PHE A 283 14.17 38.19 -36.44
N ILE A 284 15.45 37.83 -36.29
CA ILE A 284 15.84 36.49 -35.83
C ILE A 284 15.23 36.18 -34.46
N LYS A 285 15.31 37.11 -33.51
CA LYS A 285 14.69 36.94 -32.17
C LYS A 285 13.17 36.74 -32.28
N LYS A 286 12.49 37.55 -33.10
CA LYS A 286 11.04 37.47 -33.31
C LYS A 286 10.62 36.12 -33.89
N ILE A 287 11.26 35.69 -34.99
CA ILE A 287 10.96 34.41 -35.65
C ILE A 287 11.18 33.23 -34.71
N LYS A 288 12.26 33.25 -33.91
CA LYS A 288 12.52 32.21 -32.91
C LYS A 288 11.45 32.18 -31.82
N ASN A 289 11.03 33.34 -31.30
CA ASN A 289 9.97 33.42 -30.29
C ASN A 289 8.63 32.94 -30.85
N ASP A 290 8.26 33.33 -32.07
CA ASP A 290 7.03 32.89 -32.74
C ASP A 290 7.05 31.36 -32.98
N SER A 291 8.20 30.80 -33.36
CA SER A 291 8.39 29.36 -33.52
C SER A 291 8.19 28.60 -32.20
N ILE A 292 8.75 29.10 -31.09
CA ILE A 292 8.55 28.52 -29.75
C ILE A 292 7.08 28.60 -29.34
N ALA A 293 6.42 29.75 -29.54
CA ALA A 293 5.01 29.92 -29.23
C ALA A 293 4.11 28.95 -30.03
N ASN A 294 4.40 28.76 -31.33
CA ASN A 294 3.69 27.79 -32.16
C ASN A 294 3.92 26.34 -31.71
N ALA A 295 5.15 25.98 -31.34
CA ALA A 295 5.46 24.66 -30.78
C ALA A 295 4.70 24.42 -29.46
N ALA A 296 4.67 25.41 -28.56
CA ALA A 296 3.91 25.34 -27.32
C ALA A 296 2.40 25.18 -27.57
N ASN A 297 1.83 25.96 -28.50
CA ASN A 297 0.41 25.84 -28.89
C ASN A 297 0.08 24.46 -29.47
N ASN A 298 0.98 23.88 -30.25
CA ASN A 298 0.78 22.53 -30.80
C ASN A 298 0.84 21.46 -29.70
N LEU A 299 1.70 21.61 -28.70
CA LEU A 299 1.76 20.72 -27.54
C LEU A 299 0.47 20.80 -26.71
N ILE A 300 -0.05 22.01 -26.47
CA ILE A 300 -1.34 22.21 -25.77
C ILE A 300 -2.48 21.53 -26.54
N LYS A 301 -2.59 21.77 -27.86
CA LYS A 301 -3.61 21.12 -28.69
C LYS A 301 -3.53 19.60 -28.65
N LYS A 302 -2.32 19.04 -28.67
CA LYS A 302 -2.12 17.59 -28.56
C LYS A 302 -2.54 17.07 -27.20
N HIS A 303 -2.12 17.75 -26.13
CA HIS A 303 -2.50 17.42 -24.75
C HIS A 303 -4.03 17.37 -24.57
N ASP A 304 -4.74 18.38 -25.09
CA ASP A 304 -6.20 18.45 -25.02
C ASP A 304 -6.88 17.35 -25.86
N ALA A 305 -6.32 17.03 -27.03
CA ALA A 305 -6.82 15.94 -27.87
C ALA A 305 -6.67 14.57 -27.18
N ASP A 306 -5.52 14.31 -26.55
CA ASP A 306 -5.25 13.07 -25.83
C ASP A 306 -6.14 12.94 -24.59
N TRP A 307 -6.39 14.06 -23.88
CA TRP A 307 -7.35 14.09 -22.78
C TRP A 307 -8.76 13.74 -23.24
N ASN A 308 -9.24 14.38 -24.31
CA ASN A 308 -10.57 14.10 -24.87
C ASN A 308 -10.73 12.64 -25.32
N SER A 309 -9.68 12.05 -25.89
CA SER A 309 -9.66 10.63 -26.24
C SER A 309 -9.76 9.74 -25.00
N THR A 310 -9.04 10.10 -23.93
CA THR A 310 -9.04 9.38 -22.65
C THR A 310 -10.41 9.39 -21.97
N VAL A 311 -11.04 10.56 -21.89
CA VAL A 311 -12.39 10.69 -21.31
C VAL A 311 -13.42 9.94 -22.14
N LYS A 312 -13.27 9.93 -23.47
CA LYS A 312 -14.19 9.22 -24.38
C LYS A 312 -14.13 7.70 -24.22
N SER A 313 -12.93 7.13 -23.99
CA SER A 313 -12.80 5.68 -23.79
C SER A 313 -13.26 5.25 -22.38
N ASN A 314 -13.03 6.13 -21.38
CA ASN A 314 -13.45 5.97 -20.00
C ASN A 314 -13.03 4.64 -19.35
N ASP A 315 -11.85 4.12 -19.73
CA ASP A 315 -11.28 2.88 -19.21
C ASP A 315 -10.00 3.15 -18.40
N LEU A 316 -9.67 2.20 -17.52
CA LEU A 316 -8.56 2.33 -16.58
C LEU A 316 -7.22 2.56 -17.29
N LEU A 317 -6.94 1.82 -18.37
CA LEU A 317 -5.68 1.86 -19.08
C LEU A 317 -5.46 3.22 -19.75
N SER A 318 -6.50 3.77 -20.38
CA SER A 318 -6.42 5.08 -21.04
C SER A 318 -6.09 6.20 -20.04
N TYR A 319 -6.73 6.22 -18.86
CA TYR A 319 -6.37 7.20 -17.82
C TYR A 319 -4.95 7.00 -17.28
N GLN A 320 -4.49 5.77 -17.11
CA GLN A 320 -3.10 5.48 -16.69
C GLN A 320 -2.07 5.95 -17.72
N VAL A 321 -2.32 5.68 -19.00
CA VAL A 321 -1.47 6.14 -20.12
C VAL A 321 -1.42 7.67 -20.16
N TYR A 322 -2.56 8.34 -19.94
CA TYR A 322 -2.62 9.80 -19.89
C TYR A 322 -1.76 10.37 -18.76
N VAL A 323 -1.92 9.89 -17.53
CA VAL A 323 -1.12 10.35 -16.37
C VAL A 323 0.37 10.10 -16.57
N ARG A 324 0.76 8.99 -17.22
CA ARG A 324 2.17 8.70 -17.53
C ARG A 324 2.74 9.63 -18.61
N SER A 325 1.93 9.95 -19.62
CA SER A 325 2.34 10.81 -20.73
C SER A 325 2.42 12.27 -20.33
N TYR A 326 1.59 12.68 -19.36
CA TYR A 326 1.43 14.06 -18.93
C TYR A 326 1.45 14.20 -17.40
N PRO A 327 2.55 13.89 -16.70
CA PRO A 327 2.57 13.81 -15.22
C PRO A 327 2.27 15.13 -14.50
N GLU A 328 2.50 16.27 -15.16
CA GLU A 328 2.17 17.62 -14.67
C GLU A 328 1.03 18.28 -15.47
N GLY A 329 0.25 17.49 -16.22
CA GLY A 329 -0.89 17.96 -17.01
C GLY A 329 -2.04 18.49 -16.15
N SER A 330 -2.83 19.42 -16.70
CA SER A 330 -3.96 20.05 -16.00
C SER A 330 -5.04 19.06 -15.55
N HIS A 331 -5.19 17.92 -16.24
CA HIS A 331 -6.19 16.90 -15.94
C HIS A 331 -5.65 15.71 -15.15
N VAL A 332 -4.39 15.73 -14.69
CA VAL A 332 -3.80 14.60 -13.96
C VAL A 332 -4.56 14.26 -12.69
N THR A 333 -5.00 15.26 -11.94
CA THR A 333 -5.79 15.04 -10.71
C THR A 333 -7.10 14.34 -11.03
N GLU A 334 -7.84 14.85 -12.03
CA GLU A 334 -9.09 14.27 -12.50
C GLU A 334 -8.90 12.83 -13.01
N ALA A 335 -7.84 12.59 -13.80
CA ALA A 335 -7.49 11.27 -14.29
C ALA A 335 -7.17 10.29 -13.15
N LYS A 336 -6.42 10.72 -12.12
CA LYS A 336 -6.09 9.89 -10.95
C LYS A 336 -7.31 9.56 -10.11
N GLU A 337 -8.21 10.52 -9.90
CA GLU A 337 -9.49 10.28 -9.24
C GLU A 337 -10.32 9.26 -10.02
N LYS A 338 -10.34 9.37 -11.35
CA LYS A 338 -11.07 8.43 -12.20
C LYS A 338 -10.46 7.04 -12.19
N ILE A 339 -9.14 6.91 -12.18
CA ILE A 339 -8.42 5.64 -11.98
C ILE A 339 -8.87 4.97 -10.70
N GLU A 340 -8.91 5.70 -9.59
CA GLU A 340 -9.31 5.14 -8.30
C GLU A 340 -10.78 4.70 -8.29
N GLN A 341 -11.68 5.52 -8.86
CA GLN A 341 -13.09 5.16 -9.01
C GLN A 341 -13.26 3.88 -9.84
N LEU A 342 -12.56 3.77 -10.98
CA LEU A 342 -12.64 2.60 -11.85
C LEU A 342 -12.06 1.35 -11.19
N LYS A 343 -10.97 1.47 -10.42
CA LYS A 343 -10.41 0.36 -9.63
C LYS A 343 -11.37 -0.14 -8.56
N ILE A 344 -12.02 0.78 -7.84
CA ILE A 344 -13.02 0.42 -6.83
C ILE A 344 -14.19 -0.31 -7.49
N ALA A 345 -14.71 0.21 -8.61
CA ALA A 345 -15.77 -0.43 -9.37
C ALA A 345 -15.37 -1.81 -9.92
N GLU A 346 -14.14 -1.97 -10.41
CA GLU A 346 -13.63 -3.27 -10.87
C GLU A 346 -13.55 -4.27 -9.71
N SER A 347 -13.02 -3.87 -8.56
CA SER A 347 -12.93 -4.71 -7.36
C SER A 347 -14.30 -5.09 -6.80
N ASP A 348 -15.25 -4.15 -6.81
CA ASP A 348 -16.67 -4.38 -6.46
C ASP A 348 -17.27 -5.47 -7.35
N ASN A 349 -17.16 -5.30 -8.68
CA ASN A 349 -17.67 -6.27 -9.66
C ASN A 349 -17.04 -7.66 -9.51
N GLN A 350 -15.72 -7.75 -9.28
CA GLN A 350 -15.03 -9.03 -9.09
C GLN A 350 -15.50 -9.74 -7.81
N THR A 351 -15.64 -8.98 -6.72
CA THR A 351 -16.11 -9.53 -5.43
C THR A 351 -17.56 -9.99 -5.54
N TRP A 352 -18.40 -9.22 -6.25
CA TRP A 352 -19.76 -9.59 -6.57
C TRP A 352 -19.82 -10.87 -7.40
N GLN A 353 -19.04 -10.97 -8.47
CA GLN A 353 -19.02 -12.15 -9.33
C GLN A 353 -18.75 -13.41 -8.50
N LYS A 354 -17.69 -13.41 -7.69
CA LYS A 354 -17.38 -14.53 -6.77
C LYS A 354 -18.55 -14.84 -5.83
N ALA A 355 -19.17 -13.82 -5.24
CA ALA A 355 -20.29 -14.01 -4.33
C ALA A 355 -21.52 -14.62 -5.02
N SER A 356 -21.82 -14.17 -6.24
CA SER A 356 -22.92 -14.65 -7.06
C SER A 356 -22.70 -16.08 -7.57
N GLU A 357 -21.47 -16.47 -7.90
CA GLU A 357 -21.10 -17.82 -8.30
C GLU A 357 -21.20 -18.81 -7.14
N MET A 358 -20.70 -18.42 -5.95
CA MET A 358 -20.86 -19.22 -4.74
C MET A 358 -22.34 -19.38 -4.35
N ASN A 359 -23.14 -18.31 -4.56
CA ASN A 359 -24.56 -18.24 -4.24
C ASN A 359 -24.91 -18.77 -2.84
N THR A 360 -24.17 -18.31 -1.84
CA THR A 360 -24.42 -18.63 -0.42
C THR A 360 -24.65 -17.36 0.38
N VAL A 361 -25.40 -17.47 1.47
CA VAL A 361 -25.64 -16.36 2.41
C VAL A 361 -24.30 -15.77 2.88
N SER A 362 -23.33 -16.61 3.26
CA SER A 362 -22.01 -16.17 3.72
C SER A 362 -21.23 -15.39 2.65
N ALA A 363 -21.33 -15.78 1.38
CA ALA A 363 -20.64 -15.11 0.29
C ALA A 363 -21.20 -13.70 0.03
N TYR A 364 -22.53 -13.56 -0.01
CA TYR A 364 -23.18 -12.25 -0.14
C TYR A 364 -22.89 -11.33 1.05
N LEU A 365 -22.87 -11.85 2.28
CA LEU A 365 -22.53 -11.05 3.46
C LEU A 365 -21.07 -10.60 3.46
N ARG A 366 -20.16 -11.44 2.94
CA ARG A 366 -18.76 -11.06 2.76
C ARG A 366 -18.62 -9.92 1.76
N TYR A 367 -19.33 -10.01 0.63
CA TYR A 367 -19.42 -8.93 -0.35
C TYR A 367 -19.93 -7.62 0.28
N MET A 368 -21.10 -7.64 0.94
CA MET A 368 -21.68 -6.46 1.58
C MET A 368 -20.79 -5.85 2.67
N LYS A 369 -19.95 -6.66 3.32
CA LYS A 369 -18.98 -6.16 4.30
C LYS A 369 -17.81 -5.41 3.66
N GLY A 370 -17.38 -5.84 2.47
CA GLY A 370 -16.34 -5.14 1.69
C GLY A 370 -16.88 -3.90 1.00
N PHE A 371 -18.13 -3.98 0.50
CA PHE A 371 -18.78 -2.95 -0.30
C PHE A 371 -20.18 -2.65 0.25
N SER A 372 -20.24 -1.95 1.39
CA SER A 372 -21.51 -1.69 2.10
C SER A 372 -22.51 -0.81 1.34
N GLN A 373 -22.06 -0.15 0.28
CA GLN A 373 -22.86 0.62 -0.68
C GLN A 373 -22.33 0.33 -2.10
N GLY A 374 -21.90 -0.91 -2.33
CA GLY A 374 -21.43 -1.36 -3.64
C GLY A 374 -22.54 -1.38 -4.67
N LEU A 375 -22.15 -1.46 -5.94
CA LEU A 375 -23.06 -1.50 -7.09
C LEU A 375 -24.07 -2.64 -7.02
N HIS A 376 -23.72 -3.76 -6.36
CA HIS A 376 -24.53 -4.97 -6.28
C HIS A 376 -25.11 -5.23 -4.88
N HIS A 377 -25.21 -4.18 -4.05
CA HIS A 377 -25.71 -4.31 -2.67
C HIS A 377 -27.14 -4.86 -2.62
N ASP A 378 -28.03 -4.35 -3.47
CA ASP A 378 -29.43 -4.77 -3.52
C ASP A 378 -29.57 -6.20 -4.06
N GLU A 379 -28.77 -6.57 -5.06
CA GLU A 379 -28.68 -7.90 -5.62
C GLU A 379 -28.18 -8.92 -4.59
N ALA A 380 -27.18 -8.55 -3.78
CA ALA A 380 -26.69 -9.38 -2.69
C ALA A 380 -27.78 -9.61 -1.62
N ILE A 381 -28.52 -8.57 -1.26
CA ILE A 381 -29.68 -8.67 -0.36
C ILE A 381 -30.72 -9.62 -0.97
N ALA A 382 -31.05 -9.48 -2.25
CA ALA A 382 -32.01 -10.33 -2.93
C ALA A 382 -31.54 -11.80 -2.97
N GLY A 383 -30.25 -12.03 -3.24
CA GLY A 383 -29.61 -13.35 -3.20
C GLY A 383 -29.73 -14.02 -1.83
N ILE A 384 -29.43 -13.28 -0.75
CA ILE A 384 -29.61 -13.75 0.63
C ILE A 384 -31.08 -14.14 0.86
N LYS A 385 -32.03 -13.25 0.55
CA LYS A 385 -33.47 -13.52 0.72
C LYS A 385 -33.92 -14.79 -0.01
N GLY A 386 -33.39 -15.01 -1.21
CA GLY A 386 -33.67 -16.21 -2.01
C GLY A 386 -33.22 -17.51 -1.33
N LEU A 387 -32.22 -17.46 -0.44
CA LEU A 387 -31.63 -18.64 0.21
C LEU A 387 -32.25 -18.95 1.59
N LEU A 388 -32.97 -18.01 2.21
CA LEU A 388 -33.63 -18.21 3.51
C LEU A 388 -34.96 -18.98 3.32
N LYS A 389 -34.89 -20.32 3.42
CA LYS A 389 -36.01 -21.21 3.07
C LYS A 389 -36.93 -21.56 4.23
N LYS A 390 -36.46 -21.44 5.47
CA LYS A 390 -37.27 -21.75 6.65
C LYS A 390 -37.88 -20.48 7.21
N GLN A 391 -38.96 -20.63 7.97
CA GLN A 391 -39.61 -19.51 8.64
C GLN A 391 -40.08 -19.88 10.03
N GLY A 392 -40.11 -18.90 10.92
CA GLY A 392 -40.70 -19.04 12.24
C GLY A 392 -40.61 -17.78 13.06
N TRP A 393 -41.13 -17.84 14.28
CA TRP A 393 -41.20 -16.71 15.19
C TRP A 393 -40.06 -16.74 16.19
N ALA A 394 -39.45 -15.58 16.41
CA ALA A 394 -38.40 -15.39 17.40
C ALA A 394 -38.67 -14.13 18.22
N TYR A 395 -38.26 -14.18 19.48
CA TYR A 395 -38.32 -13.02 20.35
C TYR A 395 -37.12 -12.11 20.09
N TYR A 396 -37.36 -10.87 19.66
CA TYR A 396 -36.28 -9.98 19.22
C TYR A 396 -35.51 -9.39 20.40
N GLY A 397 -36.19 -9.05 21.49
CA GLY A 397 -35.59 -8.45 22.68
C GLY A 397 -36.61 -7.63 23.47
N LYS A 398 -36.13 -6.75 24.35
CA LYS A 398 -36.98 -5.97 25.26
C LYS A 398 -36.88 -4.48 24.95
N LEU A 399 -38.01 -3.79 25.04
CA LEU A 399 -38.09 -2.33 24.94
C LEU A 399 -37.86 -1.67 26.30
N ASN A 400 -37.25 -0.50 26.27
CA ASN A 400 -37.21 0.45 27.38
C ASN A 400 -38.55 1.20 27.50
N ALA A 401 -38.71 2.00 28.56
CA ALA A 401 -39.91 2.79 28.82
C ALA A 401 -40.22 3.80 27.69
N ASP A 402 -39.19 4.26 26.99
CA ASP A 402 -39.27 5.16 25.83
C ASP A 402 -39.58 4.42 24.50
N LYS A 403 -39.90 3.12 24.57
CA LYS A 403 -40.16 2.25 23.42
C LYS A 403 -38.98 2.11 22.45
N LYS A 404 -37.74 2.34 22.90
CA LYS A 404 -36.52 1.97 22.18
C LYS A 404 -35.99 0.62 22.62
N MET A 405 -35.29 -0.08 21.73
CA MET A 405 -34.64 -1.35 22.06
C MET A 405 -33.60 -1.18 23.17
N ASN A 406 -33.61 -2.10 24.13
CA ASN A 406 -32.58 -2.17 25.14
C ASN A 406 -31.41 -3.08 24.70
N ASN A 407 -30.32 -3.09 25.48
CA ASN A 407 -29.12 -3.90 25.18
C ASN A 407 -29.32 -5.42 25.36
N SER A 408 -30.55 -5.89 25.62
CA SER A 408 -30.89 -7.31 25.74
C SER A 408 -31.51 -7.89 24.46
N ARG A 409 -31.20 -7.30 23.30
CA ARG A 409 -31.61 -7.83 21.99
C ARG A 409 -30.90 -9.16 21.68
N TYR A 410 -31.64 -10.07 21.06
CA TYR A 410 -31.12 -11.37 20.62
C TYR A 410 -30.53 -11.32 19.21
N PHE A 411 -30.73 -10.20 18.51
CA PHE A 411 -30.28 -9.97 17.15
C PHE A 411 -29.52 -8.65 17.02
N ASN A 412 -28.59 -8.61 16.07
CA ASN A 412 -28.05 -7.39 15.50
C ASN A 412 -28.74 -7.11 14.17
N LEU A 413 -28.98 -5.84 13.87
CA LEU A 413 -29.26 -5.41 12.50
C LEU A 413 -27.96 -5.52 11.69
N PHE A 414 -28.05 -6.21 10.56
CA PHE A 414 -26.93 -6.36 9.63
C PHE A 414 -26.78 -5.12 8.74
N ASP A 415 -27.92 -4.57 8.30
CA ASP A 415 -28.03 -3.30 7.58
C ASP A 415 -29.02 -2.40 8.34
N GLY A 416 -28.64 -1.16 8.65
CA GLY A 416 -29.46 -0.21 9.42
C GLY A 416 -28.87 0.29 10.76
N GLU A 417 -29.63 1.15 11.43
CA GLU A 417 -29.23 1.80 12.69
C GLU A 417 -29.10 0.76 13.82
N LYS A 418 -27.89 0.62 14.38
CA LYS A 418 -27.56 -0.45 15.36
C LYS A 418 -28.51 -0.52 16.55
N ASP A 419 -29.12 0.60 16.95
CA ASP A 419 -30.03 0.69 18.09
C ASP A 419 -31.49 0.98 17.70
N GLY A 420 -31.81 0.81 16.41
CA GLY A 420 -33.15 0.94 15.87
C GLY A 420 -34.08 -0.20 16.32
N ASN A 421 -35.38 0.09 16.30
CA ASN A 421 -36.40 -0.94 16.41
C ASN A 421 -36.43 -1.78 15.12
N PRO A 422 -36.71 -3.09 15.20
CA PRO A 422 -36.78 -3.95 14.03
C PRO A 422 -37.88 -3.47 13.07
N LYS A 423 -37.61 -3.59 11.76
CA LYS A 423 -38.55 -3.32 10.67
C LYS A 423 -38.67 -4.52 9.76
N VAL A 424 -39.83 -4.64 9.10
CA VAL A 424 -40.02 -5.65 8.05
C VAL A 424 -39.04 -5.37 6.91
N GLY A 425 -38.34 -6.40 6.47
CA GLY A 425 -37.28 -6.32 5.46
C GLY A 425 -35.86 -6.25 6.04
N ASP A 426 -35.71 -5.97 7.34
CA ASP A 426 -34.40 -5.91 7.97
C ASP A 426 -33.72 -7.27 7.96
N LEU A 427 -32.44 -7.26 7.56
CA LEU A 427 -31.56 -8.41 7.71
C LEU A 427 -30.96 -8.40 9.10
N ILE A 428 -31.03 -9.54 9.79
CA ILE A 428 -30.67 -9.67 11.19
C ILE A 428 -29.69 -10.82 11.39
N GLN A 429 -28.79 -10.65 12.36
CA GLN A 429 -27.82 -11.65 12.77
C GLN A 429 -28.03 -12.03 14.23
N VAL A 430 -28.15 -13.32 14.52
CA VAL A 430 -28.34 -13.85 15.87
C VAL A 430 -27.13 -13.56 16.75
N GLN A 431 -27.29 -12.81 17.85
CA GLN A 431 -26.20 -12.50 18.79
C GLN A 431 -25.92 -13.63 19.77
N LYS A 432 -26.97 -14.33 20.19
CA LYS A 432 -26.96 -15.41 21.19
C LYS A 432 -27.95 -16.48 20.73
N GLY A 433 -27.69 -17.74 21.03
CA GLY A 433 -28.57 -18.83 20.58
C GLY A 433 -30.03 -18.56 20.94
N ILE A 434 -30.92 -18.74 19.97
CA ILE A 434 -32.36 -18.46 20.08
C ILE A 434 -33.19 -19.68 19.71
N ASN A 435 -34.42 -19.71 20.21
CA ASN A 435 -35.42 -20.68 19.79
C ASN A 435 -36.38 -20.04 18.79
N ILE A 436 -36.59 -20.75 17.68
CA ILE A 436 -37.60 -20.47 16.68
C ILE A 436 -38.86 -21.24 17.03
N ARG A 437 -40.00 -20.57 16.98
CA ARG A 437 -41.30 -21.09 17.41
C ARG A 437 -42.33 -21.07 16.28
N LYS A 438 -43.39 -21.87 16.44
CA LYS A 438 -44.54 -21.87 15.51
C LYS A 438 -45.34 -20.56 15.52
N GLY A 439 -45.32 -19.83 16.63
CA GLY A 439 -46.11 -18.61 16.84
C GLY A 439 -45.42 -17.60 17.76
N PRO A 440 -45.95 -16.37 17.86
CA PRO A 440 -45.37 -15.25 18.60
C PRO A 440 -45.57 -15.34 20.12
N ASP A 441 -46.13 -16.42 20.66
CA ASP A 441 -46.27 -16.59 22.11
C ASP A 441 -45.19 -17.49 22.69
N ALA A 442 -44.76 -17.19 23.93
CA ALA A 442 -43.73 -17.93 24.64
C ALA A 442 -44.10 -19.40 24.92
N ASP A 443 -45.40 -19.72 24.91
CA ASP A 443 -45.92 -21.07 25.13
C ASP A 443 -45.96 -21.92 23.84
N ASN A 444 -45.71 -21.30 22.67
CA ASN A 444 -45.64 -22.05 21.42
C ASN A 444 -44.42 -22.96 21.38
N ALA A 445 -44.61 -24.18 20.88
CA ALA A 445 -43.53 -25.15 20.72
C ALA A 445 -42.36 -24.59 19.91
N THR A 446 -41.14 -24.78 20.44
CA THR A 446 -39.90 -24.59 19.69
C THR A 446 -39.84 -25.60 18.56
N ILE A 447 -39.61 -25.11 17.34
CA ILE A 447 -39.44 -25.95 16.15
C ILE A 447 -37.98 -26.12 15.77
N GLU A 448 -37.13 -25.15 16.10
CA GLU A 448 -35.70 -25.18 15.79
C GLU A 448 -34.95 -24.21 16.72
N SER A 449 -33.65 -24.42 16.91
CA SER A 449 -32.81 -23.47 17.64
C SER A 449 -31.71 -22.96 16.72
N LEU A 450 -31.60 -21.64 16.57
CA LEU A 450 -30.54 -21.01 15.79
C LEU A 450 -29.36 -20.69 16.69
N ARG A 451 -28.17 -20.99 16.19
CA ARG A 451 -26.91 -20.65 16.85
C ARG A 451 -26.58 -19.18 16.61
N LYS A 452 -25.65 -18.67 17.42
CA LYS A 452 -25.02 -17.37 17.17
C LYS A 452 -24.55 -17.27 15.71
N ASP A 453 -24.63 -16.07 15.16
CA ASP A 453 -24.23 -15.67 13.81
C ASP A 453 -25.14 -16.19 12.68
N HIS A 454 -26.21 -16.95 12.98
CA HIS A 454 -27.26 -17.23 12.00
C HIS A 454 -27.89 -15.94 11.47
N ILE A 455 -28.30 -16.00 10.21
CA ILE A 455 -28.82 -14.86 9.46
C ILE A 455 -30.30 -15.10 9.21
N GLY A 456 -31.09 -14.07 9.38
CA GLY A 456 -32.49 -14.10 9.03
C GLY A 456 -32.95 -12.76 8.47
N MET A 457 -34.14 -12.75 7.90
CA MET A 457 -34.81 -11.53 7.47
C MET A 457 -36.16 -11.44 8.18
N ILE A 458 -36.47 -10.27 8.73
CA ILE A 458 -37.77 -10.01 9.34
C ILE A 458 -38.84 -9.92 8.25
N THR A 459 -39.88 -10.74 8.34
CA THR A 459 -41.01 -10.76 7.41
C THR A 459 -42.31 -10.27 8.03
N ASP A 460 -42.44 -10.28 9.36
CA ASP A 460 -43.60 -9.75 10.09
C ASP A 460 -43.18 -9.35 11.51
N ILE A 461 -43.91 -8.41 12.13
CA ILE A 461 -43.65 -7.93 13.49
C ILE A 461 -44.97 -7.88 14.26
N LYS A 462 -44.99 -8.48 15.46
CA LYS A 462 -46.14 -8.50 16.36
C LYS A 462 -45.86 -7.74 17.66
N PRO A 463 -46.93 -7.35 18.40
CA PRO A 463 -46.80 -6.75 19.72
C PRO A 463 -45.90 -7.59 20.65
N GLY A 464 -45.15 -6.92 21.52
CA GLY A 464 -44.17 -7.60 22.38
C GLY A 464 -42.84 -7.93 21.69
N VAL A 465 -42.51 -7.25 20.58
CA VAL A 465 -41.22 -7.38 19.85
C VAL A 465 -40.95 -8.79 19.32
N TRP A 466 -42.01 -9.52 19.00
CA TRP A 466 -41.90 -10.78 18.28
C TRP A 466 -41.74 -10.53 16.80
N VAL A 467 -40.72 -11.14 16.21
CA VAL A 467 -40.45 -11.05 14.78
C VAL A 467 -40.66 -12.42 14.15
N LYS A 468 -41.36 -12.43 13.03
CA LYS A 468 -41.33 -13.56 12.12
C LYS A 468 -40.11 -13.39 11.24
N ILE A 469 -39.30 -14.44 11.15
CA ILE A 469 -38.07 -14.41 10.36
C ILE A 469 -38.07 -15.52 9.34
N ASN A 470 -37.58 -15.21 8.13
CA ASN A 470 -37.06 -16.23 7.24
C ASN A 470 -35.59 -16.46 7.61
N TYR A 471 -35.12 -17.70 7.62
CA TYR A 471 -33.75 -18.06 8.00
C TYR A 471 -33.24 -19.30 7.27
#